data_AF-A0A1H1E4P7-F1
#
_entry.id   AF-A0A1H1E4P7-F1
#
_cell.length_a   1.000
_cell.length_b   1.000
_cell.length_c   1.000
_cell.angle_alpha   90.00
_cell.angle_beta   90.00
_cell.angle_gamma   90.00
#
_symmetry.space_group_name_H-M   'P 1'
#
loop_
_entity.id
_entity.type
_entity.pdbx_description
1 polymer ?
#
loop_
_entity_poly.entity_id
_entity_poly.type
_entity_poly.pdbx_seq_one_letter_code
_entity_poly.pdbx_strand_id
1 'polypeptide(L)'
;MKRLILSAVIASATLTGALAQQSDQRLNKAITDKAYFQKAWKSAPSFRDLLKRRKAAVNQFRAIPTAALQPITIRAFATAEQRAGTRHVIIREHQYLNDSGYNNGGFDLGIGTPDHVIAAIAGDIIDSYVTQAAIKGVAIDSLAINIKQTGHSLQNWGLDYTIFIDSPASDQQLEELRVLAEKNSPLYQFSIRAHKVNTTVELHKSAEELVIPPTYQPGLREFIEWETRKGEANKQLRESGQRPDKAKFGGYAYDYPYSRKNEFTPAQSESYLNPDGPSAFINPSSGVTVLQVRHHRVLQDHPQIFGGNDLGPTAVESHIGLLGSCFTHVAEGTAARNRIPLDTLNVALTAQFDPRSGRKGYEQTPLYPTDIQMRVVISSPRSEAEIRQLVADTERGCPIYNLVTNAQEIKGGIKRVIAKNK
;
A
#
# COMPACT_ATOMS: atom_id res chain seq x y z
N MET A 1 -1.08 40.26 -35.48
CA MET A 1 -0.71 39.81 -34.12
C MET A 1 -1.53 38.60 -33.71
N LYS A 2 -1.11 37.38 -34.07
CA LYS A 2 -1.62 36.08 -33.56
C LYS A 2 -0.84 34.98 -34.30
N ARG A 3 0.41 34.68 -33.87
CA ARG A 3 1.16 33.47 -34.26
C ARG A 3 2.50 33.22 -33.53
N LEU A 4 2.78 33.88 -32.39
CA LEU A 4 4.11 33.82 -31.76
C LEU A 4 4.17 33.19 -30.35
N ILE A 5 3.13 32.50 -29.88
CA ILE A 5 3.12 31.91 -28.52
C ILE A 5 3.23 30.36 -28.51
N LEU A 6 3.16 29.68 -29.66
CA LEU A 6 3.17 28.20 -29.68
C LEU A 6 4.57 27.56 -29.72
N SER A 7 5.65 28.33 -29.88
CA SER A 7 7.00 27.76 -30.06
C SER A 7 7.79 27.58 -28.76
N ALA A 8 7.37 28.21 -27.65
CA ALA A 8 8.08 28.11 -26.36
C ALA A 8 7.64 26.90 -25.51
N VAL A 9 6.44 26.36 -25.75
CA VAL A 9 5.89 25.21 -24.99
C VAL A 9 6.42 23.87 -25.50
N ILE A 10 6.79 23.78 -26.79
CA ILE A 10 7.27 22.53 -27.41
C ILE A 10 8.75 22.27 -27.08
N ALA A 11 9.58 23.31 -26.95
CA ALA A 11 11.00 23.16 -26.62
C ALA A 11 11.24 22.63 -25.19
N SER A 12 10.35 22.96 -24.25
CA SER A 12 10.39 22.43 -22.87
C SER A 12 9.98 20.95 -22.80
N ALA A 13 9.05 20.51 -23.65
CA ALA A 13 8.59 19.11 -23.72
C ALA A 13 9.63 18.16 -24.33
N THR A 14 10.45 18.65 -25.28
CA THR A 14 11.55 17.86 -25.85
C THR A 14 12.75 17.70 -24.90
N LEU A 15 13.04 18.71 -24.08
CA LEU A 15 14.11 18.60 -23.06
C LEU A 15 13.69 17.70 -21.88
N THR A 16 12.43 17.75 -21.45
CA THR A 16 11.91 16.85 -20.41
C THR A 16 11.80 15.41 -20.90
N GLY A 17 11.43 15.18 -22.17
CA GLY A 17 11.43 13.86 -22.79
C GLY A 17 12.84 13.22 -22.84
N ALA A 18 13.86 14.00 -23.21
CA ALA A 18 15.24 13.51 -23.25
C ALA A 18 15.80 13.19 -21.85
N LEU A 19 15.48 14.00 -20.83
CA LEU A 19 15.88 13.74 -19.44
C LEU A 19 15.12 12.55 -18.82
N ALA A 20 13.83 12.38 -19.14
CA ALA A 20 13.00 11.26 -18.69
C ALA A 20 13.46 9.93 -19.31
N GLN A 21 13.74 9.92 -20.62
CA GLN A 21 14.24 8.75 -21.33
C GLN A 21 15.65 8.37 -20.87
N GLN A 22 16.46 9.37 -20.49
CA GLN A 22 17.77 9.13 -19.89
C GLN A 22 17.67 8.65 -18.43
N SER A 23 16.65 9.05 -17.65
CA SER A 23 16.42 8.49 -16.30
C SER A 23 15.92 7.05 -16.33
N ASP A 24 15.07 6.68 -17.30
CA ASP A 24 14.55 5.31 -17.45
C ASP A 24 15.62 4.29 -17.80
N GLN A 25 16.55 4.63 -18.71
CA GLN A 25 17.70 3.77 -19.01
C GLN A 25 18.64 3.63 -17.81
N ARG A 26 18.78 4.68 -16.98
CA ARG A 26 19.61 4.62 -15.76
C ARG A 26 18.94 3.82 -14.65
N LEU A 27 17.62 3.86 -14.51
CA LEU A 27 16.87 3.09 -13.52
C LEU A 27 16.94 1.59 -13.84
N ASN A 28 16.63 1.21 -15.07
CA ASN A 28 16.70 -0.19 -15.50
C ASN A 28 18.12 -0.75 -15.38
N LYS A 29 19.14 0.02 -15.76
CA LYS A 29 20.55 -0.39 -15.63
C LYS A 29 21.03 -0.43 -14.17
N ALA A 30 20.53 0.45 -13.30
CA ALA A 30 20.80 0.41 -11.86
C ALA A 30 20.15 -0.80 -11.16
N ILE A 31 19.02 -1.29 -11.69
CA ILE A 31 18.37 -2.50 -11.18
C ILE A 31 19.12 -3.77 -11.62
N THR A 32 19.70 -3.79 -12.82
CA THR A 32 20.30 -5.01 -13.41
C THR A 32 21.82 -5.11 -13.26
N ASP A 33 22.55 -4.01 -13.05
CA ASP A 33 24.02 -3.97 -12.99
C ASP A 33 24.52 -3.40 -11.65
N LYS A 34 25.09 -4.29 -10.83
CA LYS A 34 25.59 -4.00 -9.48
C LYS A 34 26.73 -2.96 -9.47
N ALA A 35 27.60 -2.94 -10.48
CA ALA A 35 28.72 -2.00 -10.55
C ALA A 35 28.24 -0.61 -10.98
N TYR A 36 27.29 -0.56 -11.91
CA TYR A 36 26.61 0.68 -12.29
C TYR A 36 25.80 1.26 -11.12
N PHE A 37 25.04 0.42 -10.40
CA PHE A 37 24.32 0.79 -9.18
C PHE A 37 25.25 1.45 -8.15
N GLN A 38 26.38 0.81 -7.84
CA GLN A 38 27.36 1.33 -6.87
C GLN A 38 27.99 2.66 -7.31
N LYS A 39 28.27 2.84 -8.61
CA LYS A 39 28.83 4.09 -9.15
C LYS A 39 27.79 5.22 -9.17
N ALA A 40 26.57 4.93 -9.62
CA ALA A 40 25.46 5.89 -9.65
C ALA A 40 25.10 6.36 -8.24
N TRP A 41 25.10 5.44 -7.26
CA TRP A 41 24.84 5.74 -5.85
C TRP A 41 25.90 6.66 -5.21
N LYS A 42 27.18 6.50 -5.55
CA LYS A 42 28.26 7.39 -5.06
C LYS A 42 28.14 8.82 -5.60
N SER A 43 27.57 8.99 -6.78
CA SER A 43 27.28 10.30 -7.40
C SER A 43 25.83 10.78 -7.16
N ALA A 44 25.05 10.03 -6.39
CA ALA A 44 23.63 10.31 -6.21
C ALA A 44 23.42 11.54 -5.32
N PRO A 45 22.32 12.30 -5.54
CA PRO A 45 21.92 13.37 -4.65
C PRO A 45 21.82 12.86 -3.21
N SER A 46 22.35 13.64 -2.27
CA SER A 46 22.25 13.31 -0.85
C SER A 46 20.80 13.39 -0.37
N PHE A 47 20.48 12.79 0.78
CA PHE A 47 19.16 12.96 1.41
C PHE A 47 18.86 14.45 1.69
N ARG A 48 19.90 15.27 1.95
CA ARG A 48 19.74 16.72 2.07
C ARG A 48 19.30 17.38 0.77
N ASP A 49 19.75 16.88 -0.38
CA ASP A 49 19.30 17.39 -1.69
C ASP A 49 17.86 16.96 -1.99
N LEU A 50 17.43 15.77 -1.54
CA LEU A 50 16.02 15.40 -1.53
C LEU A 50 15.20 16.41 -0.72
N LEU A 51 15.62 16.77 0.50
CA LEU A 51 14.90 17.76 1.32
C LEU A 51 14.79 19.12 0.62
N LYS A 52 15.85 19.59 -0.06
CA LYS A 52 15.80 20.84 -0.84
C LYS A 52 14.78 20.76 -1.98
N ARG A 53 14.79 19.68 -2.77
CA ARG A 53 13.83 19.46 -3.86
C ARG A 53 12.40 19.37 -3.33
N ARG A 54 12.19 18.63 -2.22
CA ARG A 54 10.89 18.53 -1.56
C ARG A 54 10.39 19.90 -1.08
N LYS A 55 11.25 20.72 -0.46
CA LYS A 55 10.90 22.08 -0.04
C LYS A 55 10.46 22.95 -1.23
N ALA A 56 11.17 22.87 -2.35
CA ALA A 56 10.81 23.59 -3.56
C ALA A 56 9.44 23.16 -4.10
N ALA A 57 9.18 21.85 -4.19
CA ALA A 57 7.89 21.30 -4.63
C ALA A 57 6.73 21.73 -3.71
N VAL A 58 6.91 21.65 -2.39
CA VAL A 58 5.89 22.11 -1.42
C VAL A 58 5.60 23.59 -1.57
N ASN A 59 6.62 24.42 -1.77
CA ASN A 59 6.45 25.85 -1.99
C ASN A 59 5.70 26.14 -3.30
N GLN A 60 6.02 25.42 -4.39
CA GLN A 60 5.29 25.52 -5.65
C GLN A 60 3.82 25.14 -5.47
N PHE A 61 3.54 24.02 -4.80
CA PHE A 61 2.17 23.60 -4.51
C PHE A 61 1.41 24.64 -3.67
N ARG A 62 2.03 25.20 -2.62
CA ARG A 62 1.43 26.24 -1.78
C ARG A 62 1.14 27.53 -2.54
N ALA A 63 1.93 27.86 -3.57
CA ALA A 63 1.72 29.03 -4.41
C ALA A 63 0.53 28.88 -5.37
N ILE A 64 0.03 27.67 -5.61
CA ILE A 64 -1.17 27.45 -6.43
C ILE A 64 -2.37 28.12 -5.73
N PRO A 65 -3.14 28.99 -6.42
CA PRO A 65 -4.32 29.61 -5.83
C PRO A 65 -5.33 28.56 -5.36
N THR A 66 -5.90 28.72 -4.17
CA THR A 66 -6.87 27.76 -3.60
C THR A 66 -8.07 27.54 -4.53
N ALA A 67 -8.51 28.57 -5.25
CA ALA A 67 -9.61 28.48 -6.23
C ALA A 67 -9.30 27.56 -7.44
N ALA A 68 -8.01 27.31 -7.72
CA ALA A 68 -7.57 26.40 -8.77
C ALA A 68 -7.50 24.93 -8.32
N LEU A 69 -7.70 24.67 -7.03
CA LEU A 69 -7.70 23.32 -6.47
C LEU A 69 -9.13 22.83 -6.26
N GLN A 70 -9.36 21.55 -6.55
CA GLN A 70 -10.64 20.88 -6.36
C GLN A 70 -10.41 19.54 -5.66
N PRO A 71 -11.45 19.00 -4.97
CA PRO A 71 -11.41 17.64 -4.48
C PRO A 71 -11.14 16.66 -5.61
N ILE A 72 -10.38 15.62 -5.30
CA ILE A 72 -9.99 14.57 -6.22
C ILE A 72 -10.70 13.29 -5.80
N THR A 73 -11.30 12.61 -6.77
CA THR A 73 -11.85 11.27 -6.55
C THR A 73 -10.78 10.23 -6.80
N ILE A 74 -10.34 9.56 -5.74
CA ILE A 74 -9.52 8.35 -5.80
C ILE A 74 -10.39 7.22 -6.34
N ARG A 75 -9.82 6.41 -7.22
CA ARG A 75 -10.47 5.22 -7.78
C ARG A 75 -9.51 4.04 -7.70
N ALA A 76 -9.99 2.93 -7.16
CA ALA A 76 -9.23 1.70 -7.09
C ALA A 76 -10.13 0.51 -7.42
N PHE A 77 -9.56 -0.52 -8.00
CA PHE A 77 -10.26 -1.76 -8.34
C PHE A 77 -9.46 -2.93 -7.78
N ALA A 78 -10.13 -3.90 -7.19
CA ALA A 78 -9.54 -5.16 -6.78
C ALA A 78 -10.33 -6.31 -7.40
N THR A 79 -9.62 -7.23 -8.04
CA THR A 79 -10.21 -8.38 -8.73
C THR A 79 -9.64 -9.67 -8.16
N ALA A 80 -10.52 -10.64 -7.89
CA ALA A 80 -10.11 -12.01 -7.64
C ALA A 80 -9.68 -12.66 -8.96
N GLU A 81 -8.40 -12.94 -9.12
CA GLU A 81 -7.84 -13.55 -10.33
C GLU A 81 -8.11 -15.06 -10.34
N GLN A 82 -9.26 -15.40 -10.93
CA GLN A 82 -9.69 -16.74 -11.35
C GLN A 82 -9.15 -17.89 -10.48
N ARG A 83 -8.14 -18.63 -10.95
CA ARG A 83 -7.68 -19.88 -10.34
C ARG A 83 -6.81 -19.69 -9.10
N ALA A 84 -6.15 -18.54 -8.96
CA ALA A 84 -5.12 -18.36 -7.94
C ALA A 84 -5.67 -17.74 -6.64
N GLY A 85 -6.85 -17.10 -6.68
CA GLY A 85 -7.33 -16.27 -5.57
C GLY A 85 -6.38 -15.13 -5.22
N THR A 86 -5.51 -14.75 -6.18
CA THR A 86 -4.64 -13.59 -6.06
C THR A 86 -5.48 -12.34 -6.32
N ARG A 87 -5.12 -11.24 -5.67
CA ARG A 87 -5.87 -9.99 -5.75
C ARG A 87 -5.08 -9.02 -6.59
N HIS A 88 -5.55 -8.82 -7.81
CA HIS A 88 -5.01 -7.80 -8.68
C HIS A 88 -5.67 -6.46 -8.34
N VAL A 89 -4.87 -5.52 -7.86
CA VAL A 89 -5.30 -4.17 -7.51
C VAL A 89 -4.85 -3.21 -8.59
N ILE A 90 -5.78 -2.44 -9.16
CA ILE A 90 -5.51 -1.40 -10.14
C ILE A 90 -5.86 -0.05 -9.54
N ILE A 91 -4.90 0.89 -9.61
CA ILE A 91 -5.04 2.27 -9.16
C ILE A 91 -4.43 3.15 -10.26
N ARG A 92 -5.26 3.95 -10.93
CA ARG A 92 -4.88 4.66 -12.15
C ARG A 92 -4.26 3.67 -13.16
N GLU A 93 -3.02 3.87 -13.57
CA GLU A 93 -2.22 2.99 -14.45
C GLU A 93 -1.34 1.99 -13.69
N HIS A 94 -1.29 2.10 -12.36
CA HIS A 94 -0.45 1.25 -11.54
C HIS A 94 -1.21 0.01 -11.06
N GLN A 95 -0.45 -1.05 -10.83
CA GLN A 95 -0.98 -2.32 -10.38
C GLN A 95 -0.17 -2.89 -9.22
N TYR A 96 -0.88 -3.51 -8.28
CA TYR A 96 -0.28 -4.39 -7.28
C TYR A 96 -0.87 -5.78 -7.43
N LEU A 97 0.00 -6.79 -7.34
CA LEU A 97 -0.45 -8.15 -7.10
C LEU A 97 -0.34 -8.43 -5.60
N ASN A 98 -1.48 -8.56 -4.93
CA ASN A 98 -1.52 -8.97 -3.54
C ASN A 98 -1.82 -10.45 -3.44
N ASP A 99 -0.97 -11.13 -2.71
CA ASP A 99 -1.11 -12.55 -2.47
C ASP A 99 -0.72 -12.87 -1.04
N SER A 100 -1.42 -13.82 -0.43
CA SER A 100 -1.09 -14.26 0.91
C SER A 100 -0.01 -15.36 0.83
N GLY A 101 0.66 -15.65 1.93
CA GLY A 101 1.54 -16.82 1.97
C GLY A 101 0.74 -18.12 1.92
N TYR A 102 1.42 -19.25 1.68
CA TYR A 102 0.83 -20.60 1.65
C TYR A 102 -0.05 -20.93 2.86
N ASN A 103 0.29 -20.40 4.04
CA ASN A 103 -0.49 -20.60 5.28
C ASN A 103 -1.90 -19.99 5.26
N ASN A 104 -2.16 -19.07 4.32
CA ASN A 104 -3.40 -18.33 4.17
C ASN A 104 -4.04 -18.56 2.79
N GLY A 105 -3.69 -19.67 2.13
CA GLY A 105 -4.27 -20.08 0.84
C GLY A 105 -3.68 -19.43 -0.41
N GLY A 106 -2.68 -18.56 -0.26
CA GLY A 106 -1.99 -17.94 -1.40
C GLY A 106 -0.72 -18.67 -1.84
N PHE A 107 -0.06 -18.14 -2.86
CA PHE A 107 1.14 -18.68 -3.49
C PHE A 107 2.40 -17.87 -3.19
N ASP A 108 2.28 -16.87 -2.30
CA ASP A 108 3.36 -15.93 -1.97
C ASP A 108 3.87 -15.13 -3.18
N LEU A 109 2.99 -14.82 -4.13
CA LEU A 109 3.34 -14.07 -5.36
C LEU A 109 3.48 -12.56 -5.14
N GLY A 110 3.12 -12.06 -3.96
CA GLY A 110 3.21 -10.65 -3.61
C GLY A 110 3.04 -10.42 -2.11
N ILE A 111 2.91 -9.14 -1.73
CA ILE A 111 2.70 -8.78 -0.33
C ILE A 111 1.28 -9.15 0.09
N GLY A 112 1.15 -9.83 1.23
CA GLY A 112 -0.14 -10.07 1.87
C GLY A 112 -0.79 -8.76 2.28
N THR A 113 -2.09 -8.62 2.03
CA THR A 113 -2.79 -7.33 2.17
C THR A 113 -2.69 -6.70 3.57
N PRO A 114 -2.82 -7.45 4.68
CA PRO A 114 -2.52 -6.96 6.04
C PRO A 114 -1.19 -6.22 6.17
N ASP A 115 -0.10 -6.89 5.80
CA ASP A 115 1.25 -6.33 5.90
C ASP A 115 1.46 -5.19 4.92
N HIS A 116 0.82 -5.24 3.75
CA HIS A 116 0.89 -4.17 2.76
C HIS A 116 0.23 -2.90 3.29
N VAL A 117 -0.93 -2.99 3.96
CA VAL A 117 -1.58 -1.82 4.57
C VAL A 117 -0.70 -1.21 5.66
N ILE A 118 -0.11 -2.05 6.52
CA ILE A 118 0.81 -1.58 7.56
C ILE A 118 2.03 -0.89 6.91
N ALA A 119 2.63 -1.50 5.88
CA ALA A 119 3.75 -0.91 5.15
C ALA A 119 3.35 0.41 4.48
N ALA A 120 2.14 0.51 3.91
CA ALA A 120 1.64 1.73 3.29
C ALA A 120 1.44 2.86 4.30
N ILE A 121 0.96 2.55 5.52
CA ILE A 121 0.90 3.52 6.63
C ILE A 121 2.33 3.96 7.00
N ALA A 122 3.29 3.03 7.05
CA ALA A 122 4.69 3.38 7.27
C ALA A 122 5.24 4.33 6.20
N GLY A 123 4.94 4.04 4.93
CA GLY A 123 5.33 4.84 3.77
C GLY A 123 4.78 6.26 3.81
N ASP A 124 3.53 6.42 4.25
CA ASP A 124 2.92 7.72 4.48
C ASP A 124 3.58 8.50 5.63
N ILE A 125 3.84 7.84 6.76
CA ILE A 125 4.52 8.45 7.91
C ILE A 125 5.91 8.92 7.51
N ILE A 126 6.73 8.07 6.88
CA ILE A 126 8.11 8.43 6.50
C ILE A 126 8.16 9.54 5.44
N ASP A 127 7.22 9.58 4.48
CA ASP A 127 7.13 10.71 3.53
C ASP A 127 6.73 12.01 4.25
N SER A 128 5.82 11.93 5.23
CA SER A 128 5.48 13.08 6.08
C SER A 128 6.70 13.61 6.85
N TYR A 129 7.55 12.74 7.41
CA TYR A 129 8.83 13.17 8.02
C TYR A 129 9.71 13.95 7.03
N VAL A 130 9.88 13.45 5.80
CA VAL A 130 10.68 14.14 4.77
C VAL A 130 10.08 15.49 4.42
N THR A 131 8.76 15.55 4.24
CA THR A 131 8.05 16.78 3.92
C THR A 131 8.14 17.81 5.06
N GLN A 132 7.90 17.41 6.30
CA GLN A 132 7.99 18.31 7.45
C GLN A 132 9.42 18.76 7.73
N ALA A 133 10.42 17.88 7.58
CA ALA A 133 11.83 18.23 7.73
C ALA A 133 12.25 19.26 6.67
N ALA A 134 11.83 19.07 5.42
CA ALA A 134 12.07 20.01 4.33
C ALA A 134 11.45 21.39 4.59
N ILE A 135 10.22 21.43 5.10
CA ILE A 135 9.52 22.68 5.46
C ILE A 135 10.24 23.38 6.61
N LYS A 136 10.59 22.65 7.67
CA LYS A 136 11.18 23.20 8.91
C LYS A 136 12.69 23.45 8.80
N GLY A 137 13.35 22.92 7.78
CA GLY A 137 14.81 23.01 7.64
C GLY A 137 15.57 22.08 8.59
N VAL A 138 14.94 21.00 9.04
CA VAL A 138 15.61 19.97 9.86
C VAL A 138 16.47 19.11 8.94
N ALA A 139 17.78 19.08 9.19
CA ALA A 139 18.71 18.29 8.37
C ALA A 139 18.54 16.79 8.66
N ILE A 140 18.42 15.98 7.62
CA ILE A 140 18.38 14.52 7.70
C ILE A 140 19.37 13.98 6.67
N ASP A 141 20.20 13.03 7.09
CA ASP A 141 21.21 12.37 6.27
C ASP A 141 20.73 10.99 5.79
N SER A 142 19.90 10.30 6.57
CA SER A 142 19.14 9.12 6.13
C SER A 142 17.91 8.86 7.00
N LEU A 143 16.93 8.14 6.44
CA LEU A 143 15.67 7.81 7.11
C LEU A 143 15.17 6.42 6.70
N ALA A 144 14.69 5.64 7.65
CA ALA A 144 13.96 4.40 7.44
C ALA A 144 12.90 4.21 8.53
N ILE A 145 11.83 3.47 8.25
CA ILE A 145 10.77 3.17 9.20
C ILE A 145 10.55 1.66 9.30
N ASN A 146 10.47 1.15 10.52
CA ASN A 146 9.85 -0.13 10.81
C ASN A 146 8.52 0.12 11.51
N ILE A 147 7.53 -0.68 11.19
CA ILE A 147 6.22 -0.64 11.85
C ILE A 147 5.74 -2.06 12.10
N LYS A 148 5.07 -2.27 13.23
CA LYS A 148 4.52 -3.56 13.61
C LYS A 148 3.11 -3.40 14.16
N GLN A 149 2.30 -4.41 13.95
CA GLN A 149 1.04 -4.58 14.65
C GLN A 149 1.30 -5.04 16.10
N THR A 150 0.56 -4.52 17.06
CA THR A 150 0.72 -4.84 18.50
C THR A 150 -0.53 -5.39 19.17
N GLY A 151 -1.70 -5.03 18.68
CA GLY A 151 -2.99 -5.62 19.01
C GLY A 151 -3.30 -6.85 18.16
N HIS A 152 -4.09 -7.76 18.74
CA HIS A 152 -4.40 -9.06 18.15
C HIS A 152 -5.90 -9.27 17.87
N SER A 153 -6.72 -8.23 18.02
CA SER A 153 -8.15 -8.32 17.71
C SER A 153 -8.44 -7.83 16.29
N LEU A 154 -9.56 -8.29 15.72
CA LEU A 154 -9.99 -7.86 14.39
C LEU A 154 -10.30 -6.35 14.35
N GLN A 155 -10.79 -5.77 15.44
CA GLN A 155 -11.22 -4.37 15.53
C GLN A 155 -10.11 -3.42 15.98
N ASN A 156 -9.15 -3.90 16.76
CA ASN A 156 -8.07 -3.09 17.31
C ASN A 156 -6.72 -3.74 17.00
N TRP A 157 -6.06 -3.18 16.00
CA TRP A 157 -4.79 -3.63 15.51
C TRP A 157 -3.64 -3.12 16.35
N GLY A 158 -3.67 -1.86 16.81
CA GLY A 158 -2.53 -1.20 17.47
C GLY A 158 -1.26 -1.20 16.61
N LEU A 159 -0.66 -0.03 16.38
CA LEU A 159 0.55 0.05 15.54
C LEU A 159 1.68 0.73 16.31
N ASP A 160 2.83 0.09 16.36
CA ASP A 160 4.05 0.70 16.88
C ASP A 160 5.02 0.92 15.71
N TYR A 161 5.47 2.15 15.51
CA TYR A 161 6.51 2.45 14.53
C TYR A 161 7.78 3.00 15.20
N THR A 162 8.92 2.71 14.58
CA THR A 162 10.21 3.31 14.94
C THR A 162 10.80 3.94 13.69
N ILE A 163 11.05 5.24 13.75
CA ILE A 163 11.84 5.95 12.74
C ILE A 163 13.33 5.81 13.08
N PHE A 164 14.11 5.30 12.14
CA PHE A 164 15.56 5.24 12.21
C PHE A 164 16.11 6.43 11.44
N ILE A 165 16.82 7.31 12.13
CA ILE A 165 17.24 8.61 11.57
C ILE A 165 18.71 8.89 11.82
N ASP A 166 19.45 9.17 10.74
CA ASP A 166 20.76 9.80 10.82
C ASP A 166 20.58 11.30 10.60
N SER A 167 20.95 12.11 11.58
CA SER A 167 20.71 13.55 11.56
C SER A 167 21.59 14.28 12.58
N PRO A 168 22.14 15.46 12.23
CA PRO A 168 22.82 16.34 13.17
C PRO A 168 21.87 17.17 14.04
N ALA A 169 20.55 17.12 13.80
CA ALA A 169 19.56 17.86 14.60
C ALA A 169 19.55 17.36 16.06
N SER A 170 19.11 18.19 17.01
CA SER A 170 18.97 17.81 18.42
C SER A 170 17.78 16.88 18.65
N ASP A 171 17.74 16.18 19.80
CA ASP A 171 16.62 15.29 20.13
C ASP A 171 15.29 16.04 20.19
N GLN A 172 15.31 17.27 20.71
CA GLN A 172 14.13 18.14 20.72
C GLN A 172 13.64 18.43 19.30
N GLN A 173 14.53 18.78 18.37
CA GLN A 173 14.16 19.05 16.98
C GLN A 173 13.57 17.81 16.29
N LEU A 174 14.10 16.63 16.59
CA LEU A 174 13.60 15.36 16.03
C LEU A 174 12.23 14.99 16.62
N GLU A 175 12.01 15.24 17.90
CA GLU A 175 10.72 15.00 18.55
C GLU A 175 9.64 15.98 18.06
N GLU A 176 9.98 17.26 17.91
CA GLU A 176 9.10 18.24 17.26
C GLU A 176 8.77 17.84 15.82
N LEU A 177 9.75 17.30 15.09
CA LEU A 177 9.54 16.76 13.75
C LEU A 177 8.60 15.56 13.75
N ARG A 178 8.73 14.62 14.68
CA ARG A 178 7.83 13.47 14.83
C ARG A 178 6.38 13.92 15.01
N VAL A 179 6.14 14.81 15.97
CA VAL A 179 4.79 15.33 16.26
C VAL A 179 4.20 16.01 15.03
N LEU A 180 5.00 16.77 14.29
CA LEU A 180 4.57 17.39 13.03
C LEU A 180 4.29 16.35 11.95
N ALA A 181 5.13 15.31 11.82
CA ALA A 181 4.96 14.27 10.82
C ALA A 181 3.65 13.49 11.05
N GLU A 182 3.38 13.09 12.29
CA GLU A 182 2.13 12.42 12.67
C GLU A 182 0.90 13.29 12.43
N LYS A 183 0.99 14.59 12.79
CA LYS A 183 -0.09 15.55 12.57
C LYS A 183 -0.42 15.75 11.09
N ASN A 184 0.56 15.67 10.21
CA ASN A 184 0.41 15.96 8.77
C ASN A 184 0.45 14.71 7.88
N SER A 185 0.48 13.51 8.46
CA SER A 185 0.42 12.23 7.74
C SER A 185 -1.05 11.85 7.49
N PRO A 186 -1.52 11.82 6.23
CA PRO A 186 -2.88 11.43 5.88
C PRO A 186 -3.29 10.09 6.48
N LEU A 187 -2.48 9.04 6.34
CA LEU A 187 -2.84 7.71 6.82
C LEU A 187 -2.68 7.55 8.33
N TYR A 188 -1.76 8.28 8.98
CA TYR A 188 -1.75 8.33 10.46
C TYR A 188 -3.05 8.95 10.97
N GLN A 189 -3.43 10.12 10.45
CA GLN A 189 -4.66 10.81 10.85
C GLN A 189 -5.92 10.02 10.46
N PHE A 190 -5.89 9.33 9.33
CA PHE A 190 -6.95 8.41 8.94
C PHE A 190 -7.08 7.27 9.97
N SER A 191 -5.99 6.56 10.26
CA SER A 191 -6.03 5.32 11.05
C SER A 191 -6.41 5.53 12.51
N ILE A 192 -6.14 6.70 13.10
CA ILE A 192 -6.55 7.02 14.49
C ILE A 192 -8.03 7.42 14.61
N ARG A 193 -8.83 7.27 13.54
CA ARG A 193 -10.25 7.64 13.49
C ARG A 193 -11.06 6.52 12.85
N ALA A 194 -12.30 6.38 13.28
CA ALA A 194 -13.25 5.48 12.63
C ALA A 194 -13.88 6.16 11.40
N HIS A 195 -13.93 5.45 10.28
CA HIS A 195 -14.55 5.92 9.05
C HIS A 195 -15.73 5.06 8.65
N LYS A 196 -16.69 5.66 7.96
CA LYS A 196 -17.78 4.91 7.33
C LYS A 196 -17.36 4.47 5.94
N VAL A 197 -17.59 3.20 5.63
CA VAL A 197 -17.54 2.66 4.27
C VAL A 197 -18.98 2.42 3.82
N ASN A 198 -19.39 3.05 2.72
CA ASN A 198 -20.72 2.83 2.14
C ASN A 198 -20.62 1.68 1.13
N THR A 199 -21.09 0.50 1.52
CA THR A 199 -21.03 -0.69 0.66
C THR A 199 -22.32 -0.87 -0.15
N THR A 200 -22.17 -1.13 -1.44
CA THR A 200 -23.24 -1.55 -2.35
C THR A 200 -22.89 -2.89 -2.99
N VAL A 201 -23.91 -3.67 -3.32
CA VAL A 201 -23.77 -5.00 -3.90
C VAL A 201 -24.48 -5.04 -5.24
N GLU A 202 -23.76 -5.45 -6.28
CA GLU A 202 -24.28 -5.77 -7.60
C GLU A 202 -24.11 -7.27 -7.84
N LEU A 203 -25.22 -7.95 -8.14
CA LEU A 203 -25.24 -9.38 -8.44
C LEU A 203 -25.59 -9.60 -9.92
N HIS A 204 -24.71 -10.29 -10.62
CA HIS A 204 -25.01 -10.91 -11.90
C HIS A 204 -25.36 -12.39 -11.68
N LYS A 205 -26.53 -12.81 -12.17
CA LYS A 205 -26.96 -14.20 -12.07
C LYS A 205 -26.22 -15.07 -13.07
N SER A 206 -25.72 -16.21 -12.60
CA SER A 206 -25.10 -17.23 -13.44
C SER A 206 -25.78 -18.59 -13.29
N ALA A 207 -25.37 -19.55 -14.11
CA ALA A 207 -25.90 -20.90 -14.09
C ALA A 207 -25.43 -21.68 -12.84
N GLU A 208 -26.31 -22.56 -12.32
CA GLU A 208 -25.98 -23.44 -11.19
C GLU A 208 -24.82 -24.38 -11.53
N GLU A 209 -24.80 -24.90 -12.76
CA GLU A 209 -23.69 -25.67 -13.32
C GLU A 209 -22.97 -24.85 -14.39
N LEU A 210 -21.64 -24.80 -14.32
CA LEU A 210 -20.79 -24.24 -15.36
C LEU A 210 -20.00 -25.36 -16.02
N VAL A 211 -20.10 -25.48 -17.33
CA VAL A 211 -19.25 -26.38 -18.12
C VAL A 211 -18.10 -25.55 -18.67
N ILE A 212 -16.92 -25.68 -18.08
CA ILE A 212 -15.70 -25.07 -18.59
C ILE A 212 -15.16 -25.94 -19.72
N PRO A 213 -15.07 -25.44 -20.97
CA PRO A 213 -14.52 -26.25 -22.06
C PRO A 213 -13.07 -26.64 -21.74
N PRO A 214 -12.59 -27.84 -22.16
CA PRO A 214 -11.27 -28.36 -21.77
C PRO A 214 -10.08 -27.44 -22.09
N THR A 215 -10.25 -26.50 -23.02
CA THR A 215 -9.24 -25.53 -23.45
C THR A 215 -9.13 -24.31 -22.53
N TYR A 216 -10.07 -24.12 -21.60
CA TYR A 216 -10.08 -22.99 -20.67
C TYR A 216 -9.59 -23.41 -19.29
N GLN A 217 -8.93 -22.49 -18.59
CA GLN A 217 -8.51 -22.75 -17.21
C GLN A 217 -9.72 -22.71 -16.26
N PRO A 218 -9.69 -23.50 -15.16
CA PRO A 218 -10.62 -23.34 -14.05
C PRO A 218 -10.69 -21.89 -13.56
N GLY A 219 -11.88 -21.41 -13.22
CA GLY A 219 -12.13 -20.06 -12.77
C GLY A 219 -12.17 -19.92 -11.24
N LEU A 220 -12.77 -18.81 -10.79
CA LEU A 220 -12.94 -18.54 -9.36
C LEU A 220 -13.83 -19.60 -8.68
N ARG A 221 -14.83 -20.14 -9.39
CA ARG A 221 -15.75 -21.13 -8.82
C ARG A 221 -15.00 -22.37 -8.36
N GLU A 222 -14.10 -22.88 -9.18
CA GLU A 222 -13.29 -24.06 -8.89
C GLU A 222 -12.25 -23.78 -7.80
N PHE A 223 -11.70 -22.55 -7.76
CA PHE A 223 -10.83 -22.12 -6.66
C PHE A 223 -11.60 -22.15 -5.32
N ILE A 224 -12.81 -21.60 -5.26
CA ILE A 224 -13.65 -21.62 -4.06
C ILE A 224 -14.00 -23.06 -3.64
N GLU A 225 -14.32 -23.94 -4.59
CA GLU A 225 -14.57 -25.36 -4.31
C GLU A 225 -13.31 -26.05 -3.73
N TRP A 226 -12.14 -25.76 -4.28
CA TRP A 226 -10.87 -26.28 -3.77
C TRP A 226 -10.58 -25.80 -2.35
N GLU A 227 -10.74 -24.50 -2.07
CA GLU A 227 -10.62 -23.93 -0.72
C GLU A 227 -11.62 -24.56 0.26
N THR A 228 -12.85 -24.82 -0.18
CA THR A 228 -13.90 -25.49 0.61
C THR A 228 -13.43 -26.87 1.06
N ARG A 229 -13.01 -27.72 0.11
CA ARG A 229 -12.51 -29.08 0.40
C ARG A 229 -11.28 -29.06 1.32
N LYS A 230 -10.36 -28.12 1.09
CA LYS A 230 -9.19 -27.93 1.95
C LYS A 230 -9.59 -27.57 3.38
N GLY A 231 -10.56 -26.67 3.54
CA GLY A 231 -11.12 -26.29 4.84
C GLY A 231 -11.75 -27.47 5.58
N GLU A 232 -12.52 -28.30 4.89
CA GLU A 232 -13.14 -29.51 5.44
C GLU A 232 -12.10 -30.55 5.87
N ALA A 233 -11.09 -30.82 5.05
CA ALA A 233 -10.00 -31.73 5.41
C ALA A 233 -9.25 -31.26 6.66
N ASN A 234 -8.96 -29.95 6.74
CA ASN A 234 -8.33 -29.36 7.92
C ASN A 234 -9.21 -29.45 9.18
N LYS A 235 -10.53 -29.30 9.04
CA LYS A 235 -11.48 -29.48 10.14
C LYS A 235 -11.46 -30.93 10.65
N GLN A 236 -11.52 -31.90 9.75
CA GLN A 236 -11.46 -33.34 10.09
C GLN A 236 -10.16 -33.71 10.81
N LEU A 237 -9.02 -33.16 10.39
CA LEU A 237 -7.73 -33.37 11.07
C LEU A 237 -7.78 -32.82 12.50
N ARG A 238 -8.29 -31.61 12.70
CA ARG A 238 -8.41 -31.00 14.03
C ARG A 238 -9.32 -31.83 14.94
N GLU A 239 -10.45 -32.29 14.43
CA GLU A 239 -11.41 -33.12 15.16
C GLU A 239 -10.85 -34.51 15.52
N SER A 240 -9.91 -35.04 14.74
CA SER A 240 -9.21 -36.31 15.04
C SER A 240 -8.00 -36.14 15.97
N GLY A 241 -7.77 -34.94 16.51
CA GLY A 241 -6.61 -34.62 17.35
C GLY A 241 -5.29 -34.53 16.58
N GLN A 242 -5.34 -34.62 15.24
CA GLN A 242 -4.18 -34.47 14.37
C GLN A 242 -3.98 -33.00 14.01
N ARG A 243 -2.73 -32.58 13.86
CA ARG A 243 -2.43 -31.26 13.31
C ARG A 243 -2.35 -31.37 11.79
N PRO A 244 -2.92 -30.40 11.04
CA PRO A 244 -2.66 -30.29 9.61
C PRO A 244 -1.15 -30.34 9.36
N ASP A 245 -0.73 -31.18 8.43
CA ASP A 245 0.66 -31.21 7.98
C ASP A 245 0.97 -29.86 7.34
N LYS A 246 1.68 -29.00 8.08
CA LYS A 246 2.03 -27.64 7.68
C LYS A 246 2.81 -27.62 6.37
N ALA A 247 3.54 -28.69 6.04
CA ALA A 247 4.32 -28.82 4.81
C ALA A 247 3.49 -29.34 3.63
N LYS A 248 2.37 -30.05 3.86
CA LYS A 248 1.49 -30.57 2.80
C LYS A 248 0.29 -29.68 2.47
N PHE A 249 -0.23 -28.89 3.41
CA PHE A 249 -1.50 -28.17 3.23
C PHE A 249 -1.55 -26.73 3.79
N GLY A 250 -0.41 -26.09 4.07
CA GLY A 250 -0.35 -24.65 4.39
C GLY A 250 -1.22 -24.25 5.60
N GLY A 251 -1.00 -24.88 6.75
CA GLY A 251 -1.82 -24.71 7.95
C GLY A 251 -1.42 -23.53 8.85
N TYR A 252 -2.29 -22.51 8.88
CA TYR A 252 -2.56 -21.48 9.91
C TYR A 252 -1.83 -21.60 11.26
N ALA A 253 -0.79 -20.79 11.42
CA ALA A 253 -0.38 -20.11 12.65
C ALA A 253 0.34 -18.82 12.23
N TYR A 254 0.14 -17.70 12.94
CA TYR A 254 0.85 -16.42 12.77
C TYR A 254 2.34 -16.51 13.18
N ASP A 255 3.01 -17.60 12.83
CA ASP A 255 4.44 -17.79 13.03
C ASP A 255 5.09 -17.78 11.65
N TYR A 256 5.86 -16.72 11.39
CA TYR A 256 6.67 -16.54 10.19
C TYR A 256 8.02 -17.26 10.36
N PRO A 257 8.29 -18.42 9.71
CA PRO A 257 9.58 -19.08 9.80
C PRO A 257 10.23 -19.08 8.41
N TYR A 258 10.63 -17.91 7.91
CA TYR A 258 11.46 -17.81 6.69
C TYR A 258 12.44 -16.64 6.77
N SER A 259 13.48 -16.81 7.58
CA SER A 259 14.71 -16.02 7.47
C SER A 259 15.55 -16.56 6.31
N ARG A 260 15.18 -16.25 5.06
CA ARG A 260 16.18 -16.33 3.99
C ARG A 260 17.14 -15.17 4.19
N LYS A 261 18.42 -15.48 4.44
CA LYS A 261 19.50 -14.50 4.43
C LYS A 261 19.51 -13.82 3.07
N ASN A 262 19.02 -12.58 3.00
CA ASN A 262 19.13 -11.76 1.80
C ASN A 262 20.61 -11.39 1.60
N GLU A 263 21.22 -11.90 0.53
CA GLU A 263 22.57 -11.53 0.06
C GLU A 263 22.55 -10.22 -0.77
N PHE A 264 21.77 -9.24 -0.33
CA PHE A 264 21.80 -7.89 -0.90
C PHE A 264 22.52 -6.99 0.09
N THR A 265 23.63 -6.37 -0.32
CA THR A 265 24.33 -5.36 0.50
C THR A 265 23.54 -4.06 0.42
N PRO A 266 22.77 -3.69 1.46
CA PRO A 266 21.80 -2.61 1.33
C PRO A 266 22.48 -1.25 1.49
N ALA A 267 21.85 -0.18 1.01
CA ALA A 267 22.18 1.17 1.45
C ALA A 267 22.08 1.26 2.99
N GLN A 268 22.82 2.14 3.66
CA GLN A 268 22.90 2.18 5.14
C GLN A 268 21.52 2.21 5.83
N SER A 269 20.51 2.86 5.24
CA SER A 269 19.12 2.90 5.72
C SER A 269 18.42 1.53 5.74
N GLU A 270 18.73 0.65 4.79
CA GLU A 270 18.12 -0.68 4.67
C GLU A 270 18.70 -1.68 5.71
N SER A 271 19.86 -1.39 6.31
CA SER A 271 20.50 -2.26 7.32
C SER A 271 19.77 -2.32 8.67
N TYR A 272 18.82 -1.41 8.90
CA TYR A 272 18.01 -1.31 10.11
C TYR A 272 16.58 -1.86 9.94
N LEU A 273 16.24 -2.34 8.73
CA LEU A 273 14.91 -2.85 8.44
C LEU A 273 14.70 -4.21 9.11
N ASN A 274 13.50 -4.44 9.62
CA ASN A 274 13.10 -5.78 10.00
C ASN A 274 12.91 -6.60 8.72
N PRO A 275 13.78 -7.59 8.41
CA PRO A 275 13.67 -8.33 7.16
C PRO A 275 12.35 -9.10 7.04
N ASP A 276 11.69 -9.39 8.16
CA ASP A 276 10.47 -10.20 8.21
C ASP A 276 9.19 -9.38 8.43
N GLY A 277 9.32 -8.09 8.77
CA GLY A 277 8.18 -7.22 9.12
C GLY A 277 7.97 -6.06 8.13
N PRO A 278 6.81 -5.40 8.17
CA PRO A 278 6.56 -4.24 7.34
C PRO A 278 7.53 -3.09 7.63
N SER A 279 8.13 -2.58 6.56
CA SER A 279 9.05 -1.46 6.63
C SER A 279 8.96 -0.59 5.39
N ALA A 280 9.48 0.63 5.49
CA ALA A 280 9.65 1.50 4.35
C ALA A 280 10.93 2.34 4.44
N PHE A 281 11.44 2.75 3.29
CA PHE A 281 12.55 3.69 3.21
C PHE A 281 12.37 4.56 1.97
N ILE A 282 13.03 5.72 1.95
CA ILE A 282 12.96 6.65 0.83
C ILE A 282 14.27 6.61 0.07
N ASN A 283 14.18 6.43 -1.25
CA ASN A 283 15.33 6.56 -2.12
C ASN A 283 15.73 8.05 -2.20
N PRO A 284 16.93 8.45 -1.73
CA PRO A 284 17.34 9.86 -1.71
C PRO A 284 17.48 10.48 -3.11
N SER A 285 17.71 9.66 -4.14
CA SER A 285 17.87 10.14 -5.51
C SER A 285 16.52 10.53 -6.11
N SER A 286 15.57 9.59 -6.10
CA SER A 286 14.26 9.79 -6.72
C SER A 286 13.26 10.46 -5.79
N GLY A 287 13.33 10.21 -4.49
CA GLY A 287 12.29 10.58 -3.52
C GLY A 287 11.16 9.55 -3.41
N VAL A 288 11.25 8.45 -4.16
CA VAL A 288 10.28 7.34 -4.14
C VAL A 288 10.36 6.61 -2.80
N THR A 289 9.21 6.30 -2.24
CA THR A 289 9.07 5.46 -1.04
C THR A 289 9.01 4.01 -1.47
N VAL A 290 9.94 3.20 -0.97
CA VAL A 290 9.97 1.76 -1.17
C VAL A 290 9.39 1.10 0.07
N LEU A 291 8.29 0.36 -0.12
CA LEU A 291 7.74 -0.50 0.90
C LEU A 291 8.39 -1.86 0.79
N GLN A 292 8.77 -2.44 1.92
CA GLN A 292 9.33 -3.78 1.99
C GLN A 292 8.62 -4.61 3.04
N VAL A 293 8.20 -5.80 2.61
CA VAL A 293 7.66 -6.86 3.47
C VAL A 293 8.31 -8.16 3.02
N ARG A 294 9.10 -8.80 3.90
CA ARG A 294 9.87 -9.99 3.54
C ARG A 294 10.81 -9.71 2.35
N HIS A 295 10.69 -10.49 1.29
CA HIS A 295 11.44 -10.34 0.05
C HIS A 295 10.69 -9.54 -1.03
N HIS A 296 9.45 -9.13 -0.76
CA HIS A 296 8.63 -8.38 -1.69
C HIS A 296 8.83 -6.87 -1.50
N ARG A 297 8.87 -6.14 -2.61
CA ARG A 297 8.95 -4.69 -2.64
C ARG A 297 7.88 -4.11 -3.54
N VAL A 298 7.28 -3.02 -3.10
CA VAL A 298 6.31 -2.22 -3.87
C VAL A 298 6.59 -0.75 -3.67
N LEU A 299 6.20 0.07 -4.63
CA LEU A 299 6.50 1.50 -4.63
C LEU A 299 5.28 2.31 -4.21
N GLN A 300 5.55 3.37 -3.46
CA GLN A 300 4.67 4.51 -3.27
C GLN A 300 5.39 5.76 -3.75
N ASP A 301 4.69 6.57 -4.53
CA ASP A 301 5.23 7.82 -5.02
C ASP A 301 4.13 8.87 -5.14
N HIS A 302 4.55 10.11 -5.32
CA HIS A 302 3.65 11.22 -5.55
C HIS A 302 3.74 11.70 -6.99
N PRO A 303 2.67 12.31 -7.53
CA PRO A 303 2.76 13.07 -8.76
C PRO A 303 3.81 14.19 -8.66
N GLN A 304 4.31 14.64 -9.81
CA GLN A 304 5.35 15.67 -9.89
C GLN A 304 5.00 16.97 -9.17
N ILE A 305 3.71 17.35 -9.14
CA ILE A 305 3.23 18.55 -8.45
C ILE A 305 3.44 18.50 -6.91
N PHE A 306 3.62 17.30 -6.36
CA PHE A 306 3.92 17.05 -4.95
C PHE A 306 5.39 16.64 -4.71
N GLY A 307 6.22 16.72 -5.76
CA GLY A 307 7.66 16.46 -5.70
C GLY A 307 8.09 15.00 -5.83
N GLY A 308 7.20 14.12 -6.32
CA GLY A 308 7.54 12.75 -6.70
C GLY A 308 7.72 12.59 -8.21
N ASN A 309 7.74 11.33 -8.68
CA ASN A 309 7.96 10.97 -10.10
C ASN A 309 6.84 10.11 -10.68
N ASP A 310 5.75 9.91 -9.94
CA ASP A 310 4.61 9.10 -10.35
C ASP A 310 4.98 7.64 -10.71
N LEU A 311 5.95 7.05 -10.01
CA LEU A 311 6.37 5.65 -10.24
C LEU A 311 5.49 4.61 -9.53
N GLY A 312 4.50 5.07 -8.79
CA GLY A 312 3.52 4.24 -8.11
C GLY A 312 2.42 5.09 -7.49
N PRO A 313 1.33 4.46 -7.02
CA PRO A 313 0.28 5.13 -6.29
C PRO A 313 0.80 5.90 -5.08
N THR A 314 0.12 6.97 -4.73
CA THR A 314 0.31 7.63 -3.43
C THR A 314 -0.09 6.69 -2.30
N ALA A 315 0.40 6.96 -1.09
CA ALA A 315 0.05 6.11 0.05
C ALA A 315 -1.45 6.05 0.32
N VAL A 316 -2.14 7.19 0.17
CA VAL A 316 -3.59 7.29 0.29
C VAL A 316 -4.30 6.45 -0.78
N GLU A 317 -3.89 6.53 -2.03
CA GLU A 317 -4.48 5.71 -3.10
C GLU A 317 -4.23 4.21 -2.87
N SER A 318 -3.00 3.81 -2.48
CA SER A 318 -2.67 2.44 -2.11
C SER A 318 -3.61 1.93 -1.03
N HIS A 319 -3.82 2.70 0.04
CA HIS A 319 -4.67 2.29 1.16
C HIS A 319 -6.11 1.98 0.72
N ILE A 320 -6.70 2.82 -0.15
CA ILE A 320 -8.04 2.60 -0.69
C ILE A 320 -8.10 1.33 -1.55
N GLY A 321 -7.09 1.08 -2.41
CA GLY A 321 -7.04 -0.16 -3.19
C GLY A 321 -6.84 -1.41 -2.34
N LEU A 322 -6.05 -1.31 -1.27
CA LEU A 322 -5.78 -2.43 -0.35
C LEU A 322 -7.00 -2.80 0.50
N LEU A 323 -7.90 -1.85 0.80
CA LEU A 323 -9.21 -2.18 1.37
C LEU A 323 -9.98 -3.15 0.46
N GLY A 324 -10.03 -2.87 -0.84
CA GLY A 324 -10.64 -3.76 -1.83
C GLY A 324 -9.96 -5.13 -1.93
N SER A 325 -8.64 -5.14 -1.94
CA SER A 325 -7.83 -6.38 -1.94
C SER A 325 -8.13 -7.27 -0.73
N CYS A 326 -8.21 -6.69 0.46
CA CYS A 326 -8.47 -7.46 1.68
C CYS A 326 -9.91 -7.96 1.70
N PHE A 327 -10.86 -7.11 1.32
CA PHE A 327 -12.26 -7.51 1.19
C PHE A 327 -12.40 -8.70 0.22
N THR A 328 -11.76 -8.62 -0.95
CA THR A 328 -11.77 -9.67 -1.97
C THR A 328 -11.28 -11.00 -1.39
N HIS A 329 -10.11 -10.99 -0.75
CA HIS A 329 -9.55 -12.20 -0.12
C HIS A 329 -10.48 -12.82 0.93
N VAL A 330 -11.07 -11.98 1.77
CA VAL A 330 -11.94 -12.45 2.85
C VAL A 330 -13.28 -12.93 2.30
N ALA A 331 -13.78 -12.33 1.21
CA ALA A 331 -14.97 -12.80 0.51
C ALA A 331 -14.75 -14.18 -0.11
N GLU A 332 -13.60 -14.45 -0.72
CA GLU A 332 -13.25 -15.79 -1.21
C GLU A 332 -13.26 -16.82 -0.07
N GLY A 333 -12.56 -16.53 1.02
CA GLY A 333 -12.53 -17.42 2.18
C GLY A 333 -13.91 -17.61 2.85
N THR A 334 -14.75 -16.58 2.85
CA THR A 334 -16.12 -16.65 3.39
C THR A 334 -17.04 -17.44 2.48
N ALA A 335 -16.94 -17.24 1.17
CA ALA A 335 -17.67 -18.00 0.17
C ALA A 335 -17.33 -19.48 0.25
N ALA A 336 -16.05 -19.83 0.39
CA ALA A 336 -15.60 -21.21 0.57
C ALA A 336 -16.18 -21.83 1.86
N ARG A 337 -16.05 -21.14 3.00
CA ARG A 337 -16.62 -21.61 4.28
C ARG A 337 -18.13 -21.83 4.24
N ASN A 338 -18.84 -20.98 3.50
CA ASN A 338 -20.30 -21.02 3.39
C ASN A 338 -20.80 -21.81 2.17
N ARG A 339 -19.91 -22.43 1.38
CA ARG A 339 -20.23 -23.17 0.15
C ARG A 339 -21.02 -22.36 -0.88
N ILE A 340 -20.66 -21.09 -1.02
CA ILE A 340 -21.25 -20.15 -1.99
C ILE A 340 -20.33 -20.10 -3.22
N PRO A 341 -20.77 -20.62 -4.39
CA PRO A 341 -19.98 -20.53 -5.61
C PRO A 341 -19.94 -19.08 -6.13
N LEU A 342 -18.74 -18.62 -6.49
CA LEU A 342 -18.50 -17.31 -7.11
C LEU A 342 -17.81 -17.51 -8.46
N ASP A 343 -18.32 -16.90 -9.53
CA ASP A 343 -17.68 -16.97 -10.86
C ASP A 343 -16.74 -15.80 -11.09
N THR A 344 -17.15 -14.63 -10.58
CA THR A 344 -16.36 -13.40 -10.61
C THR A 344 -16.57 -12.65 -9.31
N LEU A 345 -15.52 -12.01 -8.83
CA LEU A 345 -15.57 -11.10 -7.70
C LEU A 345 -14.69 -9.88 -8.02
N ASN A 346 -15.34 -8.72 -8.14
CA ASN A 346 -14.69 -7.44 -8.36
C ASN A 346 -15.14 -6.46 -7.30
N VAL A 347 -14.21 -5.67 -6.77
CA VAL A 347 -14.48 -4.62 -5.79
C VAL A 347 -13.98 -3.31 -6.36
N ALA A 348 -14.89 -2.39 -6.64
CA ALA A 348 -14.57 -1.03 -7.05
C ALA A 348 -14.69 -0.09 -5.86
N LEU A 349 -13.67 0.71 -5.59
CA LEU A 349 -13.67 1.72 -4.53
C LEU A 349 -13.50 3.12 -5.08
N THR A 350 -14.21 4.05 -4.44
CA THR A 350 -13.93 5.48 -4.58
C THR A 350 -13.81 6.15 -3.24
N ALA A 351 -12.97 7.18 -3.16
CA ALA A 351 -12.88 8.07 -1.99
C ALA A 351 -12.58 9.50 -2.46
N GLN A 352 -12.94 10.50 -1.65
CA GLN A 352 -12.64 11.91 -1.92
C GLN A 352 -11.43 12.36 -1.11
N PHE A 353 -10.49 13.00 -1.77
CA PHE A 353 -9.32 13.62 -1.16
C PHE A 353 -9.27 15.10 -1.56
N ASP A 354 -9.23 16.00 -0.58
CA ASP A 354 -9.23 17.44 -0.84
C ASP A 354 -7.85 18.07 -0.58
N PRO A 355 -7.09 18.44 -1.63
CA PRO A 355 -5.76 19.02 -1.51
C PRO A 355 -5.76 20.45 -0.92
N ARG A 356 -6.93 21.02 -0.62
CA ARG A 356 -7.06 22.34 0.01
C ARG A 356 -6.95 22.29 1.53
N SER A 357 -6.92 21.11 2.14
CA SER A 357 -6.77 20.96 3.59
C SER A 357 -5.66 21.84 4.17
N GLY A 358 -5.98 22.56 5.25
CA GLY A 358 -5.05 23.45 5.96
C GLY A 358 -4.79 24.79 5.26
N ARG A 359 -5.43 25.09 4.13
CA ARG A 359 -5.42 26.42 3.51
C ARG A 359 -6.46 27.34 4.14
N LYS A 360 -6.29 28.65 3.96
CA LYS A 360 -7.26 29.66 4.43
C LYS A 360 -8.66 29.36 3.89
N GLY A 361 -9.63 29.19 4.78
CA GLY A 361 -11.02 28.83 4.45
C GLY A 361 -11.29 27.32 4.32
N TYR A 362 -10.26 26.48 4.49
CA TYR A 362 -10.30 25.01 4.40
C TYR A 362 -9.61 24.37 5.61
N GLU A 363 -9.57 25.08 6.74
CA GLU A 363 -8.93 24.62 7.99
C GLU A 363 -9.61 23.38 8.57
N GLN A 364 -10.91 23.20 8.31
CA GLN A 364 -11.71 22.05 8.75
C GLN A 364 -11.73 20.90 7.73
N THR A 365 -11.20 21.13 6.53
CA THR A 365 -11.14 20.09 5.50
C THR A 365 -10.15 19.00 5.94
N PRO A 366 -10.58 17.72 6.02
CA PRO A 366 -9.68 16.63 6.40
C PRO A 366 -8.49 16.50 5.44
N LEU A 367 -7.31 16.19 5.99
CA LEU A 367 -6.10 15.89 5.21
C LEU A 367 -6.00 14.42 4.80
N TYR A 368 -7.05 13.64 5.04
CA TYR A 368 -7.15 12.21 4.79
C TYR A 368 -8.38 11.91 3.91
N PRO A 369 -8.44 10.74 3.24
CA PRO A 369 -9.55 10.43 2.35
C PRO A 369 -10.87 10.32 3.11
N THR A 370 -11.95 10.78 2.48
CA THR A 370 -13.32 10.79 3.01
C THR A 370 -14.29 10.19 1.99
N ASP A 371 -15.56 10.02 2.37
CA ASP A 371 -16.62 9.54 1.46
C ASP A 371 -16.24 8.24 0.72
N ILE A 372 -15.89 7.21 1.50
CA ILE A 372 -15.47 5.92 0.97
C ILE A 372 -16.70 5.16 0.49
N GLN A 373 -16.73 4.84 -0.80
CA GLN A 373 -17.75 4.03 -1.44
C GLN A 373 -17.12 2.72 -1.90
N MET A 374 -17.72 1.59 -1.54
CA MET A 374 -17.30 0.26 -1.96
C MET A 374 -18.44 -0.40 -2.73
N ARG A 375 -18.18 -0.78 -3.98
CA ARG A 375 -19.12 -1.48 -4.84
C ARG A 375 -18.59 -2.89 -5.10
N VAL A 376 -19.29 -3.87 -4.54
CA VAL A 376 -18.95 -5.30 -4.67
C VAL A 376 -19.78 -5.87 -5.81
N VAL A 377 -19.11 -6.37 -6.84
CA VAL A 377 -19.72 -6.90 -8.07
C VAL A 377 -19.42 -8.39 -8.15
N ILE A 378 -20.47 -9.21 -8.04
CA ILE A 378 -20.36 -10.66 -7.95
C ILE A 378 -21.17 -11.31 -9.07
N SER A 379 -20.62 -12.36 -9.68
CA SER A 379 -21.39 -13.30 -10.50
C SER A 379 -21.55 -14.61 -9.72
N SER A 380 -22.79 -15.07 -9.54
CA SER A 380 -23.10 -16.30 -8.78
C SER A 380 -24.51 -16.81 -9.12
N PRO A 381 -24.76 -18.14 -9.02
CA PRO A 381 -26.10 -18.68 -9.15
C PRO A 381 -26.97 -18.40 -7.90
N ARG A 382 -26.34 -18.08 -6.76
CA ARG A 382 -26.97 -17.88 -5.46
C ARG A 382 -27.85 -16.63 -5.41
N SER A 383 -28.85 -16.64 -4.53
CA SER A 383 -29.83 -15.56 -4.37
C SER A 383 -29.17 -14.25 -3.92
N GLU A 384 -29.84 -13.12 -4.20
CA GLU A 384 -29.37 -11.81 -3.73
C GLU A 384 -29.24 -11.75 -2.20
N ALA A 385 -30.16 -12.41 -1.48
CA ALA A 385 -30.12 -12.51 -0.02
C ALA A 385 -28.86 -13.23 0.48
N GLU A 386 -28.50 -14.37 -0.13
CA GLU A 386 -27.28 -15.10 0.21
C GLU A 386 -26.02 -14.28 -0.09
N ILE A 387 -25.98 -13.57 -1.21
CA ILE A 387 -24.83 -12.73 -1.58
C ILE A 387 -24.70 -11.50 -0.67
N ARG A 388 -25.81 -10.87 -0.29
CA ARG A 388 -25.80 -9.80 0.72
C ARG A 388 -25.32 -10.30 2.08
N GLN A 389 -25.71 -11.51 2.48
CA GLN A 389 -25.21 -12.12 3.71
C GLN A 389 -23.70 -12.43 3.62
N LEU A 390 -23.22 -12.96 2.50
CA LEU A 390 -21.79 -13.17 2.24
C LEU A 390 -21.00 -11.86 2.39
N VAL A 391 -21.49 -10.76 1.81
CA VAL A 391 -20.86 -9.44 1.92
C VAL A 391 -20.84 -8.95 3.36
N ALA A 392 -21.95 -9.05 4.09
CA ALA A 392 -22.00 -8.66 5.51
C ALA A 392 -21.07 -9.50 6.39
N ASP A 393 -20.98 -10.81 6.14
CA ASP A 393 -20.04 -11.72 6.82
C ASP A 393 -18.59 -11.34 6.51
N THR A 394 -18.33 -10.95 5.26
CA THR A 394 -17.02 -10.49 4.81
C THR A 394 -16.62 -9.19 5.52
N GLU A 395 -17.50 -8.20 5.60
CA GLU A 395 -17.23 -6.94 6.32
C GLU A 395 -16.89 -7.20 7.79
N ARG A 396 -17.65 -8.07 8.46
CA ARG A 396 -17.40 -8.45 9.87
C ARG A 396 -16.05 -9.12 10.06
N GLY A 397 -15.66 -9.99 9.13
CA GLY A 397 -14.41 -10.75 9.20
C GLY A 397 -13.20 -10.05 8.60
N CYS A 398 -13.38 -8.98 7.82
CA CYS A 398 -12.31 -8.34 7.05
C CYS A 398 -11.42 -7.48 7.94
N PRO A 399 -10.13 -7.82 8.09
CA PRO A 399 -9.28 -7.09 9.02
C PRO A 399 -9.04 -5.63 8.60
N ILE A 400 -8.89 -5.36 7.30
CA ILE A 400 -8.69 -3.98 6.81
C ILE A 400 -9.98 -3.16 6.83
N TYR A 401 -11.13 -3.78 6.58
CA TYR A 401 -12.43 -3.11 6.78
C TYR A 401 -12.56 -2.68 8.24
N ASN A 402 -12.22 -3.55 9.20
CA ASN A 402 -12.25 -3.22 10.61
C ASN A 402 -11.18 -2.19 11.01
N LEU A 403 -9.99 -2.20 10.40
CA LEU A 403 -8.98 -1.14 10.59
C LEU A 403 -9.53 0.23 10.17
N VAL A 404 -10.29 0.29 9.08
CA VAL A 404 -10.90 1.52 8.55
C VAL A 404 -12.08 1.98 9.41
N THR A 405 -12.92 1.05 9.87
CA THR A 405 -14.15 1.39 10.61
C THR A 405 -13.96 1.55 12.12
N ASN A 406 -12.75 1.32 12.63
CA ASN A 406 -12.40 1.50 14.04
C ASN A 406 -11.16 2.38 14.18
N ALA A 407 -11.13 3.23 15.21
CA ALA A 407 -9.94 4.00 15.53
C ALA A 407 -8.82 3.10 16.06
N GLN A 408 -7.60 3.28 15.54
CA GLN A 408 -6.42 2.54 15.95
C GLN A 408 -5.54 3.38 16.90
N GLU A 409 -4.88 2.71 17.84
CA GLU A 409 -3.80 3.33 18.60
C GLU A 409 -2.50 3.23 17.79
N ILE A 410 -1.79 4.35 17.63
CA ILE A 410 -0.48 4.37 16.96
C ILE A 410 0.56 5.03 17.86
N LYS A 411 1.64 4.29 18.19
CA LYS A 411 2.77 4.77 18.99
C LYS A 411 3.99 4.95 18.11
N GLY A 412 4.53 6.17 18.09
CA GLY A 412 5.74 6.53 17.36
C GLY A 412 6.95 6.64 18.28
N GLY A 413 8.09 6.12 17.81
CA GLY A 413 9.39 6.29 18.46
C GLY A 413 10.49 6.69 17.48
N ILE A 414 11.53 7.34 17.99
CA ILE A 414 12.71 7.72 17.23
C ILE A 414 13.92 6.93 17.73
N LYS A 415 14.70 6.38 16.79
CA LYS A 415 16.00 5.79 17.05
C LYS A 415 17.06 6.45 16.18
N ARG A 416 18.01 7.13 16.81
CA ARG A 416 19.18 7.64 16.10
C ARG A 416 20.02 6.48 15.57
N VAL A 417 20.47 6.62 14.34
CA VAL A 417 21.46 5.74 13.73
C VAL A 417 22.67 6.56 13.35
N ILE A 418 23.86 6.06 13.70
CA ILE A 418 25.13 6.68 13.32
C ILE A 418 25.59 5.94 12.07
N ALA A 419 25.78 6.65 10.94
CA ALA A 419 26.43 6.06 9.78
C ALA A 419 27.78 5.47 10.20
N LYS A 420 27.94 4.14 10.04
CA LYS A 420 29.14 3.41 10.50
C LYS A 420 30.46 3.83 9.82
N ASN A 421 30.43 4.75 8.85
CA ASN A 421 31.59 5.18 8.08
C ASN A 421 31.62 6.72 7.93
N LYS A 422 31.86 7.44 9.03
CA LYS A 422 32.47 8.79 8.95
C LYS A 422 33.98 8.65 8.92
#